data_AF-E7DQF2-F1
#
_entry.id   AF-E7DQF2-F1
#
_cell.length_a   1.000
_cell.length_b   1.000
_cell.length_c   1.000
_cell.angle_alpha   90.00
_cell.angle_beta   90.00
_cell.angle_gamma   90.00
#
_symmetry.space_group_name_H-M   'P 1'
#
loop_
_entity.id
_entity.type
_entity.pdbx_description
1 polymer ?
#
loop_
_entity_poly.entity_id
_entity_poly.type
_entity_poly.pdbx_seq_one_letter_code
_entity_poly.pdbx_strand_id
1 'polypeptide(L)'
;MADYYIALQVNPNAGWVTIWGYTTHRQLKTKGVYDASDRAYCLDENDLIKDINGLWITRQLCPEEILRKSVAPLPTLPLAQAEKLLERLGNSEIVFPRLAIPFELWGALLAHGGWRQRLYERRQGLSEQWSIQEWLQAGVSNLAQQLGWGMTRLQLAARGLRSRETDESSVSLSRQLTLAGQAYELRVVKRGNLEDNIWRFELRNANPDAMIPAGFRLRLLTEDLQPFVNNEDTATEAMPQLYIDVELEPGEGLVWEIEPTPDDYDREILRF
;
A
#
# COMPACT_ATOMS: atom_id res chain seq x y z
N MET A 1 -11.29 -10.36 -6.46
CA MET A 1 -12.32 -11.30 -5.99
C MET A 1 -12.74 -12.17 -7.17
N ALA A 2 -12.90 -13.48 -6.98
CA ALA A 2 -13.20 -14.42 -8.07
C ALA A 2 -14.70 -14.50 -8.38
N ASP A 3 -15.05 -14.82 -9.63
CA ASP A 3 -16.44 -15.08 -10.04
C ASP A 3 -16.90 -16.49 -9.68
N TYR A 4 -15.98 -17.45 -9.79
CA TYR A 4 -16.22 -18.87 -9.55
C TYR A 4 -15.25 -19.42 -8.50
N TYR A 5 -15.74 -20.38 -7.74
CA TYR A 5 -14.97 -21.15 -6.76
C TYR A 5 -15.13 -22.63 -7.09
N ILE A 6 -14.03 -23.38 -7.07
CA ILE A 6 -14.04 -24.81 -7.37
C ILE A 6 -13.81 -25.57 -6.07
N ALA A 7 -14.67 -26.55 -5.78
CA ALA A 7 -14.51 -27.42 -4.63
C ALA A 7 -13.66 -28.63 -5.04
N LEU A 8 -12.55 -28.82 -4.33
CA LEU A 8 -11.54 -29.82 -4.66
C LEU A 8 -11.10 -30.57 -3.41
N GLN A 9 -10.79 -31.85 -3.59
CA GLN A 9 -10.16 -32.68 -2.59
C GLN A 9 -8.86 -33.22 -3.15
N VAL A 10 -7.78 -33.02 -2.41
CA VAL A 10 -6.44 -33.46 -2.79
C VAL A 10 -6.01 -34.57 -1.85
N ASN A 11 -5.61 -35.73 -2.40
CA ASN A 11 -4.94 -36.78 -1.66
C ASN A 11 -3.49 -36.88 -2.14
N PRO A 12 -2.55 -36.20 -1.48
CA PRO A 12 -1.16 -36.16 -1.93
C PRO A 12 -0.48 -37.53 -1.83
N ASN A 13 -0.83 -38.34 -0.82
CA ASN A 13 -0.23 -39.66 -0.61
C ASN A 13 -0.64 -40.67 -1.69
N ALA A 14 -1.88 -40.58 -2.15
CA ALA A 14 -2.40 -41.44 -3.21
C ALA A 14 -2.26 -40.82 -4.61
N GLY A 15 -1.70 -39.61 -4.72
CA GLY A 15 -1.39 -38.96 -6.00
C GLY A 15 -2.60 -38.53 -6.83
N TRP A 16 -3.77 -38.31 -6.22
CA TRP A 16 -4.99 -37.94 -6.95
C TRP A 16 -5.65 -36.67 -6.42
N VAL A 17 -6.43 -36.03 -7.30
CA VAL A 17 -7.28 -34.88 -7.01
C VAL A 17 -8.68 -35.15 -7.54
N THR A 18 -9.69 -34.91 -6.72
CA THR A 18 -11.10 -35.00 -7.10
C THR A 18 -11.71 -33.61 -7.11
N ILE A 19 -12.40 -33.29 -8.19
CA ILE A 19 -13.18 -32.06 -8.31
C ILE A 19 -14.65 -32.40 -8.05
N TRP A 20 -15.23 -31.79 -7.03
CA TRP A 20 -16.61 -32.04 -6.62
C TRP A 20 -17.63 -31.21 -7.41
N GLY A 21 -17.19 -30.06 -7.91
CA GLY A 21 -18.02 -29.12 -8.65
C GLY A 21 -17.53 -27.70 -8.47
N TYR A 22 -18.36 -26.75 -8.89
CA TYR A 22 -18.09 -25.32 -8.73
C TYR A 22 -19.31 -24.58 -8.19
N THR A 23 -19.07 -23.36 -7.71
CA THR A 23 -20.12 -22.42 -7.32
C THR A 23 -19.72 -21.00 -7.74
N THR A 24 -20.70 -20.10 -7.79
CA THR A 24 -20.46 -18.67 -8.02
C THR A 24 -20.31 -17.92 -6.71
N HIS A 25 -19.65 -16.77 -6.72
CA HIS A 25 -19.61 -15.88 -5.56
C HIS A 25 -21.03 -15.55 -5.04
N ARG A 26 -21.97 -15.32 -5.97
CA ARG A 26 -23.38 -15.06 -5.65
C ARG A 26 -24.00 -16.23 -4.88
N GLN A 27 -23.90 -17.45 -5.41
CA GLN A 27 -24.44 -18.64 -4.77
C GLN A 27 -23.84 -18.86 -3.37
N LEU A 28 -22.52 -18.71 -3.23
CA LEU A 28 -21.84 -18.82 -1.95
C LEU A 28 -22.39 -17.82 -0.92
N LYS A 29 -22.66 -16.58 -1.33
CA LYS A 29 -23.21 -15.52 -0.46
C LYS A 29 -24.73 -15.60 -0.24
N THR A 30 -25.45 -16.42 -0.97
CA THR A 30 -26.91 -16.58 -0.82
C THR A 30 -27.31 -17.87 -0.14
N LYS A 31 -26.57 -18.96 -0.41
CA LYS A 31 -26.86 -20.30 0.09
C LYS A 31 -25.85 -20.79 1.12
N GLY A 32 -24.62 -20.28 1.07
CA GLY A 32 -23.58 -20.66 2.01
C GLY A 32 -23.89 -20.18 3.42
N VAL A 33 -23.52 -21.01 4.40
CA VAL A 33 -23.58 -20.68 5.82
C VAL A 33 -22.26 -20.02 6.20
N TYR A 34 -22.33 -18.84 6.81
CA TYR A 34 -21.14 -18.16 7.30
C TYR A 34 -20.70 -18.77 8.63
N ASP A 35 -19.49 -19.33 8.65
CA ASP A 35 -18.83 -19.77 9.88
C ASP A 35 -18.02 -18.60 10.45
N ALA A 36 -18.47 -18.08 11.59
CA ALA A 36 -17.83 -16.95 12.26
C ALA A 36 -16.46 -17.30 12.87
N SER A 37 -16.23 -18.57 13.22
CA SER A 37 -14.99 -19.05 13.83
C SER A 37 -13.84 -18.93 12.85
N ASP A 38 -14.09 -19.31 11.60
CA ASP A 38 -13.10 -19.27 10.54
C ASP A 38 -13.26 -18.10 9.57
N ARG A 39 -14.35 -17.34 9.68
CA ARG A 39 -14.76 -16.31 8.71
C ARG A 39 -14.82 -16.85 7.29
N ALA A 40 -15.26 -18.10 7.18
CA ALA A 40 -15.43 -18.80 5.93
C ALA A 40 -16.91 -18.90 5.58
N TYR A 41 -17.21 -18.99 4.29
CA TYR A 41 -18.53 -19.42 3.85
C TYR A 41 -18.43 -20.90 3.50
N CYS A 42 -19.28 -21.70 4.13
CA CYS A 42 -19.40 -23.13 3.89
C CYS A 42 -20.63 -23.38 3.03
N LEU A 43 -20.49 -24.19 1.99
CA LEU A 43 -21.58 -24.57 1.10
C LEU A 43 -21.70 -26.09 1.11
N ASP A 44 -22.93 -26.59 1.19
CA ASP A 44 -23.20 -28.03 1.11
C ASP A 44 -22.87 -28.56 -0.29
N GLU A 45 -22.41 -29.81 -0.38
CA GLU A 45 -22.08 -30.45 -1.67
C GLU A 45 -23.29 -30.48 -2.62
N ASN A 46 -24.50 -30.60 -2.08
CA ASN A 46 -25.73 -30.62 -2.88
C ASN A 46 -26.05 -29.27 -3.54
N ASP A 47 -25.46 -28.18 -3.05
CA ASP A 47 -25.58 -26.85 -3.62
C ASP A 47 -24.48 -26.52 -4.64
N LEU A 48 -23.51 -27.42 -4.83
CA LEU A 48 -22.49 -27.30 -5.89
C LEU A 48 -23.07 -27.65 -7.26
N ILE A 49 -22.61 -26.92 -8.27
CA ILE A 49 -22.83 -27.30 -9.67
C ILE A 49 -21.79 -28.36 -10.02
N LYS A 50 -22.22 -29.62 -10.10
CA LYS A 50 -21.32 -30.78 -10.29
C LYS A 50 -20.76 -30.89 -11.71
N ASP A 51 -21.54 -30.48 -12.72
CA ASP A 51 -21.09 -30.53 -14.11
C ASP A 51 -20.20 -29.33 -14.46
N ILE A 52 -18.89 -29.54 -14.37
CA ILE A 52 -17.89 -28.51 -14.68
C ILE A 52 -17.90 -28.10 -16.15
N ASN A 53 -18.37 -28.95 -17.08
CA ASN A 53 -18.48 -28.58 -18.50
C ASN A 53 -19.57 -27.52 -18.69
N GLY A 54 -20.59 -27.54 -17.83
CA GLY A 54 -21.63 -26.53 -17.78
C GLY A 54 -21.09 -25.11 -17.54
N LEU A 55 -19.93 -24.94 -16.90
CA LEU A 55 -19.31 -23.64 -16.68
C LEU A 55 -18.98 -22.92 -18.00
N TRP A 56 -18.39 -23.65 -18.96
CA TRP A 56 -18.03 -23.09 -20.27
C TRP A 56 -19.26 -22.70 -21.09
N ILE A 57 -20.29 -23.55 -21.06
CA ILE A 57 -21.55 -23.32 -21.77
C ILE A 57 -22.27 -22.10 -21.18
N THR A 58 -22.37 -22.03 -19.85
CA THR A 58 -23.04 -20.92 -19.15
C THR A 58 -22.36 -19.59 -19.45
N ARG A 59 -21.03 -19.56 -19.50
CA ARG A 59 -20.28 -18.35 -19.84
C ARG A 59 -20.51 -17.86 -21.28
N GLN A 60 -20.72 -18.78 -22.23
CA GLN A 60 -21.00 -18.42 -23.63
C GLN A 60 -22.45 -17.98 -23.84
N LEU A 61 -23.41 -18.67 -23.22
CA LEU A 61 -24.83 -18.44 -23.45
C LEU A 61 -25.44 -17.37 -22.54
N CYS A 62 -24.84 -17.14 -21.36
CA CYS A 62 -25.33 -16.21 -20.33
C CYS A 62 -24.22 -15.25 -19.86
N PRO A 63 -23.61 -14.44 -20.75
CA PRO A 63 -22.54 -13.52 -20.36
C PRO A 63 -22.98 -12.45 -19.37
N GLU A 64 -24.28 -12.11 -19.37
CA GLU A 64 -24.90 -11.13 -18.47
C GLU A 64 -25.32 -11.72 -17.11
N GLU A 65 -24.98 -12.98 -16.82
CA GLU A 65 -25.30 -13.55 -15.52
C GLU A 65 -24.57 -12.80 -14.41
N ILE A 66 -25.32 -12.38 -13.39
CA ILE A 66 -24.73 -11.75 -12.19
C ILE A 66 -24.04 -12.82 -11.35
N LEU A 67 -22.74 -12.99 -11.52
CA LEU A 67 -21.94 -14.02 -10.81
C LEU A 67 -21.53 -13.60 -9.40
N ARG A 68 -21.53 -12.31 -9.10
CA ARG A 68 -21.11 -11.75 -7.80
C ARG A 68 -22.28 -11.10 -7.09
N LYS A 69 -22.41 -11.37 -5.79
CA LYS A 69 -23.21 -10.53 -4.91
C LYS A 69 -22.41 -9.28 -4.55
N SER A 70 -23.10 -8.14 -4.45
CA SER A 70 -22.49 -6.90 -3.95
C SER A 70 -21.96 -7.10 -2.53
N VAL A 71 -20.77 -6.56 -2.25
CA VAL A 71 -20.12 -6.59 -0.94
C VAL A 71 -19.99 -5.14 -0.48
N ALA A 72 -20.34 -4.87 0.77
CA ALA A 72 -20.17 -3.54 1.34
C ALA A 72 -18.67 -3.15 1.33
N PRO A 73 -18.33 -1.91 0.97
CA PRO A 73 -16.96 -1.44 1.06
C PRO A 73 -16.47 -1.46 2.51
N LEU A 74 -15.17 -1.56 2.69
CA LEU A 74 -14.54 -1.44 4.01
C LEU A 74 -14.74 -0.01 4.55
N PRO A 75 -14.93 0.15 5.87
CA PRO A 75 -15.03 1.47 6.46
C PRO A 75 -13.67 2.19 6.40
N THR A 76 -13.70 3.52 6.28
CA THR A 76 -12.53 4.35 6.57
C THR A 76 -12.28 4.35 8.08
N LEU A 77 -11.04 4.10 8.48
CA LEU A 77 -10.64 4.14 9.89
C LEU A 77 -9.99 5.49 10.22
N PRO A 78 -10.49 6.23 11.22
CA PRO A 78 -9.79 7.39 11.75
C PRO A 78 -8.46 6.99 12.39
N LEU A 79 -7.45 7.87 12.31
CA LEU A 79 -6.11 7.61 12.85
C LEU A 79 -6.12 7.15 14.33
N ALA A 80 -6.86 7.85 15.19
CA ALA A 80 -6.95 7.51 16.62
C ALA A 80 -7.55 6.11 16.87
N GLN A 81 -8.43 5.63 15.98
CA GLN A 81 -8.96 4.28 16.06
C GLN A 81 -7.94 3.26 15.55
N ALA A 82 -7.26 3.55 14.44
CA ALA A 82 -6.21 2.71 13.90
C ALA A 82 -5.09 2.49 14.93
N GLU A 83 -4.62 3.54 15.62
CA GLU A 83 -3.60 3.42 16.66
C GLU A 83 -4.00 2.49 17.81
N LYS A 84 -5.23 2.63 18.33
CA LYS A 84 -5.75 1.73 19.38
C LYS A 84 -5.82 0.28 18.90
N LEU A 85 -6.17 0.06 17.63
CA LEU A 85 -6.19 -1.27 17.03
C LEU A 85 -4.78 -1.83 16.88
N LEU A 86 -3.82 -1.02 16.44
CA LEU A 86 -2.41 -1.42 16.31
C LEU A 86 -1.78 -1.74 17.67
N GLU A 87 -2.10 -0.98 18.72
CA GLU A 87 -1.66 -1.25 20.09
C GLU A 87 -2.23 -2.57 20.59
N ARG A 88 -3.55 -2.73 20.50
CA ARG A 88 -4.24 -3.94 20.96
C ARG A 88 -3.80 -5.19 20.21
N LEU A 89 -3.80 -5.13 18.87
CA LEU A 89 -3.48 -6.28 18.01
C LEU A 89 -1.98 -6.51 17.84
N GLY A 90 -1.16 -5.52 18.22
CA GLY A 90 0.29 -5.65 18.34
C GLY A 90 0.71 -6.64 19.43
N ASN A 91 -0.12 -6.85 20.45
CA ASN A 91 0.16 -7.83 21.50
C ASN A 91 0.22 -9.26 20.92
N SER A 92 1.39 -9.90 21.04
CA SER A 92 1.66 -11.26 20.57
C SER A 92 0.84 -12.33 21.31
N GLU A 93 0.34 -12.05 22.51
CA GLU A 93 -0.55 -12.95 23.27
C GLU A 93 -1.89 -13.18 22.55
N ILE A 94 -2.31 -12.25 21.69
CA ILE A 94 -3.47 -12.45 20.83
C ILE A 94 -3.06 -13.37 19.68
N VAL A 95 -3.38 -14.66 19.83
CA VAL A 95 -3.03 -15.73 18.85
C VAL A 95 -3.72 -15.52 17.50
N PHE A 96 -4.98 -15.06 17.50
CA PHE A 96 -5.76 -14.85 16.28
C PHE A 96 -6.23 -13.40 16.16
N PRO A 97 -5.35 -12.44 15.77
CA PRO A 97 -5.69 -11.02 15.65
C PRO A 97 -6.90 -10.78 14.75
N ARG A 98 -7.00 -11.56 13.65
CA ARG A 98 -8.13 -11.49 12.72
C ARG A 98 -9.46 -11.71 13.44
N LEU A 99 -9.54 -12.60 14.43
CA LEU A 99 -10.78 -12.97 15.12
C LEU A 99 -11.08 -12.09 16.34
N ALA A 100 -10.10 -11.31 16.83
CA ALA A 100 -10.24 -10.51 18.04
C ALA A 100 -11.10 -9.24 17.88
N ILE A 101 -11.37 -8.84 16.64
CA ILE A 101 -12.13 -7.63 16.27
C ILE A 101 -13.05 -7.91 15.06
N PRO A 102 -14.13 -7.14 14.83
CA PRO A 102 -14.97 -7.27 13.63
C PRO A 102 -14.18 -7.29 12.30
N PHE A 103 -14.70 -7.99 11.29
CA PHE A 103 -14.02 -8.15 10.00
C PHE A 103 -13.83 -6.82 9.28
N GLU A 104 -14.79 -5.91 9.40
CA GLU A 104 -14.77 -4.60 8.77
C GLU A 104 -13.57 -3.80 9.26
N LEU A 105 -13.31 -3.83 10.58
CA LEU A 105 -12.16 -3.16 11.19
C LEU A 105 -10.85 -3.86 10.83
N TRP A 106 -10.82 -5.19 10.86
CA TRP A 106 -9.62 -5.97 10.50
C TRP A 106 -9.25 -5.76 9.03
N GLY A 107 -10.23 -5.82 8.14
CA GLY A 107 -10.08 -5.62 6.71
C GLY A 107 -9.63 -4.20 6.40
N ALA A 108 -10.24 -3.19 7.01
CA ALA A 108 -9.83 -1.80 6.83
C ALA A 108 -8.39 -1.55 7.31
N LEU A 109 -7.99 -2.13 8.45
CA LEU A 109 -6.63 -2.02 8.95
C LEU A 109 -5.61 -2.66 8.00
N LEU A 110 -5.91 -3.87 7.50
CA LEU A 110 -5.01 -4.59 6.60
C LEU A 110 -5.00 -4.07 5.16
N ALA A 111 -6.06 -3.39 4.72
CA ALA A 111 -6.12 -2.77 3.40
C ALA A 111 -5.17 -1.57 3.30
N HIS A 112 -4.80 -0.96 4.42
CA HIS A 112 -3.80 0.09 4.49
C HIS A 112 -2.40 -0.52 4.63
N GLY A 113 -1.55 -0.39 3.59
CA GLY A 113 -0.19 -0.94 3.57
C GLY A 113 0.65 -0.56 4.80
N GLY A 114 0.71 0.73 5.12
CA GLY A 114 1.47 1.24 6.27
C GLY A 114 0.99 0.70 7.62
N TRP A 115 -0.32 0.65 7.90
CA TRP A 115 -0.82 0.05 9.13
C TRP A 115 -0.62 -1.46 9.20
N ARG A 116 -0.80 -2.17 8.07
CA ARG A 116 -0.49 -3.61 7.97
C ARG A 116 0.96 -3.88 8.33
N GLN A 117 1.88 -3.07 7.84
CA GLN A 117 3.29 -3.15 8.16
C GLN A 117 3.58 -2.85 9.63
N ARG A 118 3.05 -1.75 10.18
CA ARG A 118 3.21 -1.40 11.59
C ARG A 118 2.67 -2.50 12.52
N LEU A 119 1.56 -3.13 12.15
CA LEU A 119 1.03 -4.28 12.88
C LEU A 119 2.01 -5.46 12.86
N TYR A 120 2.60 -5.76 11.71
CA TYR A 120 3.62 -6.81 11.59
C TYR A 120 4.82 -6.51 12.48
N GLU A 121 5.38 -5.29 12.41
CA GLU A 121 6.54 -4.86 13.19
C GLU A 121 6.27 -4.95 14.70
N ARG A 122 5.15 -4.41 15.18
CA ARG A 122 4.76 -4.47 16.60
C ARG A 122 4.63 -5.91 17.10
N ARG A 123 4.07 -6.81 16.29
CA ARG A 123 3.92 -8.23 16.65
C ARG A 123 5.23 -9.00 16.68
N GLN A 124 6.24 -8.55 15.93
CA GLN A 124 7.60 -9.10 15.96
C GLN A 124 8.47 -8.47 17.07
N GLY A 125 7.96 -7.47 17.79
CA GLY A 125 8.73 -6.71 18.77
C GLY A 125 9.81 -5.82 18.15
N LEU A 126 9.65 -5.46 16.88
CA LEU A 126 10.55 -4.55 16.18
C LEU A 126 10.24 -3.10 16.57
N SER A 127 11.29 -2.27 16.70
CA SER A 127 11.13 -0.82 16.80
C SER A 127 10.60 -0.26 15.48
N GLU A 128 10.07 0.97 15.52
CA GLU A 128 9.53 1.64 14.35
C GLU A 128 10.59 1.77 13.25
N GLN A 129 10.38 1.10 12.10
CA GLN A 129 11.43 0.97 11.07
C GLN A 129 11.43 2.13 10.05
N TRP A 130 10.51 3.10 10.19
CA TRP A 130 10.12 4.07 9.16
C TRP A 130 10.31 5.54 9.56
N SER A 131 11.20 5.78 10.53
CA SER A 131 11.56 7.13 10.94
C SER A 131 12.60 7.72 9.97
N ILE A 132 12.20 8.79 9.28
CA ILE A 132 13.06 9.55 8.38
C ILE A 132 14.22 10.17 9.14
N GLN A 133 13.98 10.67 10.35
CA GLN A 133 15.03 11.22 11.20
C GLN A 133 16.08 10.16 11.58
N GLU A 134 15.63 8.96 11.97
CA GLU A 134 16.54 7.86 12.31
C GLU A 134 17.31 7.39 11.08
N TRP A 135 16.66 7.27 9.91
CA TRP A 135 17.35 6.89 8.68
C TRP A 135 18.44 7.89 8.28
N LEU A 136 18.19 9.19 8.47
CA LEU A 136 19.21 10.21 8.19
C LEU A 136 20.40 10.15 9.15
N GLN A 137 20.21 9.70 10.40
CA GLN A 137 21.27 9.62 11.41
C GLN A 137 22.04 8.29 11.38
N ALA A 138 21.32 7.17 11.31
CA ALA A 138 21.85 5.81 11.49
C ALA A 138 21.89 4.98 10.20
N GLY A 139 21.30 5.48 9.11
CA GLY A 139 21.15 4.74 7.85
C GLY A 139 19.76 4.16 7.65
N VAL A 140 19.39 3.95 6.37
CA VAL A 140 18.12 3.31 6.00
C VAL A 140 18.07 1.88 6.53
N SER A 141 16.97 1.50 7.17
CA SER A 141 16.76 0.15 7.71
C SER A 141 16.84 -0.92 6.60
N ASN A 142 17.24 -2.14 6.95
CA ASN A 142 17.35 -3.25 5.98
C ASN A 142 16.02 -3.50 5.24
N LEU A 143 14.90 -3.38 5.96
CA LEU A 143 13.57 -3.56 5.40
C LEU A 143 13.24 -2.48 4.36
N ALA A 144 13.55 -1.22 4.67
CA ALA A 144 13.34 -0.13 3.72
C ALA A 144 14.28 -0.23 2.51
N GLN A 145 15.52 -0.70 2.68
CA GLN A 145 16.43 -0.97 1.55
C GLN A 145 15.90 -2.06 0.61
N GLN A 146 15.31 -3.13 1.15
CA GLN A 146 14.67 -4.17 0.33
C GLN A 146 13.46 -3.62 -0.43
N LEU A 147 12.79 -2.63 0.15
CA LEU A 147 11.74 -1.84 -0.49
C LEU A 147 12.31 -0.69 -1.31
N GLY A 148 13.59 -0.69 -1.70
CA GLY A 148 14.15 0.27 -2.65
C GLY A 148 14.43 1.67 -2.11
N TRP A 149 14.39 1.87 -0.79
CA TRP A 149 14.87 3.10 -0.15
C TRP A 149 16.40 3.10 -0.01
N GLY A 150 17.00 4.27 -0.23
CA GLY A 150 18.43 4.48 -0.07
C GLY A 150 18.74 5.90 0.39
N MET A 151 19.95 6.10 0.91
CA MET A 151 20.48 7.44 1.16
C MET A 151 21.32 7.89 -0.03
N THR A 152 20.97 9.05 -0.57
CA THR A 152 21.74 9.69 -1.63
C THR A 152 22.29 11.01 -1.11
N ARG A 153 23.61 11.19 -1.20
CA ARG A 153 24.25 12.48 -0.92
C ARG A 153 24.03 13.38 -2.13
N LEU A 154 23.27 14.47 -1.98
CA LEU A 154 23.15 15.47 -3.04
C LEU A 154 24.50 16.16 -3.24
N GLN A 155 25.12 15.92 -4.39
CA GLN A 155 26.10 16.84 -4.95
C GLN A 155 25.33 17.82 -5.83
N LEU A 156 24.95 18.97 -5.28
CA LEU A 156 24.43 20.08 -6.08
C LEU A 156 25.58 20.57 -6.99
N ALA A 157 25.56 20.18 -8.26
CA ALA A 157 26.45 20.75 -9.24
C ALA A 157 26.08 22.23 -9.42
N ALA A 158 26.86 23.12 -8.83
CA ALA A 158 26.73 24.57 -8.99
C ALA A 158 26.87 24.95 -10.47
N ARG A 159 25.76 25.01 -11.21
CA ARG A 159 25.71 25.73 -12.49
C ARG A 159 25.50 27.19 -12.14
N GLY A 160 26.59 27.94 -12.28
CA GLY A 160 26.80 29.22 -11.61
C GLY A 160 25.70 30.26 -11.81
N LEU A 161 25.34 30.91 -10.71
CA LEU A 161 25.38 32.36 -10.57
C LEU A 161 25.43 32.66 -9.06
N ARG A 162 26.14 33.73 -8.70
CA ARG A 162 26.48 34.12 -7.33
C ARG A 162 25.22 34.27 -6.44
N SER A 163 24.92 33.30 -5.60
CA SER A 163 24.37 33.56 -4.26
C SER A 163 25.22 32.80 -3.24
N ARG A 164 25.51 33.49 -2.15
CA ARG A 164 26.28 33.00 -1.02
C ARG A 164 25.27 32.43 -0.03
N GLU A 165 24.74 31.26 -0.34
CA GLU A 165 23.99 30.43 0.60
C GLU A 165 24.65 29.06 0.67
N THR A 166 24.73 28.59 1.89
CA THR A 166 25.56 27.53 2.42
C THR A 166 25.53 26.27 1.56
N ASP A 167 26.73 25.89 1.11
CA ASP A 167 27.05 24.62 0.48
C ASP A 167 26.91 23.51 1.55
N GLU A 168 25.67 23.20 1.94
CA GLU A 168 25.36 22.06 2.79
C GLU A 168 25.06 20.88 1.87
N SER A 169 25.96 19.91 1.87
CA SER A 169 25.72 18.58 1.33
C SER A 169 24.53 17.96 2.07
N SER A 170 23.32 18.26 1.62
CA SER A 170 22.09 17.74 2.19
C SER A 170 22.00 16.26 1.85
N VAL A 171 21.92 15.45 2.89
CA VAL A 171 21.62 14.03 2.75
C VAL A 171 20.15 13.93 2.41
N SER A 172 19.82 13.24 1.33
CA SER A 172 18.45 12.96 0.93
C SER A 172 18.17 11.47 1.01
N LEU A 173 16.92 11.14 1.27
CA LEU A 173 16.42 9.79 1.09
C LEU A 173 15.81 9.69 -0.29
N SER A 174 16.08 8.59 -0.97
CA SER A 174 15.48 8.31 -2.27
C SER A 174 14.88 6.92 -2.36
N ARG A 175 13.80 6.84 -3.12
CA ARG A 175 13.05 5.63 -3.42
C ARG A 175 13.00 5.47 -4.94
N GLN A 176 13.61 4.40 -5.43
CA GLN A 176 13.60 4.07 -6.86
C GLN A 176 12.27 3.41 -7.24
N LEU A 177 11.65 3.84 -8.32
CA LEU A 177 10.30 3.43 -8.74
C LEU A 177 10.26 3.13 -10.24
N THR A 178 9.34 2.26 -10.65
CA THR A 178 9.05 2.02 -12.07
C THR A 178 7.63 2.51 -12.36
N LEU A 179 7.49 3.49 -13.26
CA LEU A 179 6.22 4.06 -13.67
C LEU A 179 6.08 3.90 -15.17
N ALA A 180 5.04 3.18 -15.62
CA ALA A 180 4.77 2.91 -17.04
C ALA A 180 6.01 2.35 -17.80
N GLY A 181 6.79 1.49 -17.14
CA GLY A 181 8.01 0.88 -17.70
C GLY A 181 9.25 1.77 -17.73
N GLN A 182 9.20 2.98 -17.15
CA GLN A 182 10.35 3.88 -17.02
C GLN A 182 10.76 4.02 -15.55
N ALA A 183 12.05 4.28 -15.31
CA ALA A 183 12.60 4.45 -13.98
C ALA A 183 12.44 5.90 -13.49
N TYR A 184 11.95 6.06 -12.28
CA TYR A 184 11.79 7.33 -11.57
C TYR A 184 12.35 7.23 -10.16
N GLU A 185 12.60 8.37 -9.55
CA GLU A 185 13.08 8.48 -8.19
C GLU A 185 12.21 9.47 -7.42
N LEU A 186 11.65 9.00 -6.29
CA LEU A 186 11.04 9.86 -5.29
C LEU A 186 12.12 10.23 -4.27
N ARG A 187 12.29 11.53 -4.00
CA ARG A 187 13.25 12.05 -3.02
C ARG A 187 12.54 12.76 -1.89
N VAL A 188 13.05 12.55 -0.69
CA VAL A 188 12.61 13.24 0.53
C VAL A 188 13.80 14.01 1.08
N VAL A 189 13.67 15.34 1.15
CA VAL A 189 14.75 16.26 1.51
C VAL A 189 14.25 17.28 2.52
N LYS A 190 15.00 17.48 3.61
CA LYS A 190 14.75 18.58 4.53
C LYS A 190 15.17 19.90 3.89
N ARG A 191 14.30 20.92 3.95
CA ARG A 191 14.51 22.27 3.37
C ARG A 191 14.57 23.31 4.50
N GLY A 192 15.39 24.35 4.29
CA GLY A 192 15.47 25.49 5.19
C GLY A 192 16.59 25.40 6.23
N ASN A 193 16.60 26.33 7.17
CA ASN A 193 17.52 26.34 8.30
C ASN A 193 17.10 25.26 9.33
N LEU A 194 17.96 24.94 10.30
CA LEU A 194 17.71 23.91 11.32
C LEU A 194 16.36 24.05 12.07
N GLU A 195 15.78 25.25 12.11
CA GLU A 195 14.53 25.56 12.81
C GLU A 195 13.26 25.33 11.95
N ASP A 196 13.38 25.32 10.62
CA ASP A 196 12.24 25.06 9.74
C ASP A 196 12.08 23.54 9.56
N ASN A 197 10.98 22.95 10.06
CA ASN A 197 10.69 21.52 9.86
C ASN A 197 9.96 21.28 8.52
N ILE A 198 10.49 21.88 7.45
CA ILE A 198 9.92 21.81 6.12
C ILE A 198 10.58 20.66 5.35
N TRP A 199 9.76 19.78 4.81
CA TRP A 199 10.16 18.62 4.03
C TRP A 199 9.66 18.75 2.60
N ARG A 200 10.57 18.50 1.65
CA ARG A 200 10.25 18.41 0.23
C ARG A 200 10.17 16.97 -0.21
N PHE A 201 9.03 16.60 -0.77
CA PHE A 201 8.87 15.40 -1.57
C PHE A 201 9.01 15.77 -3.04
N GLU A 202 9.92 15.12 -3.76
CA GLU A 202 10.21 15.43 -5.16
C GLU A 202 10.20 14.14 -5.99
N LEU A 203 9.39 14.11 -7.05
CA LEU A 203 9.41 13.05 -8.05
C LEU A 203 10.18 13.54 -9.27
N ARG A 204 11.14 12.73 -9.74
CA ARG A 204 11.94 12.97 -10.95
C ARG A 204 12.11 11.70 -11.76
N ASN A 205 12.34 11.84 -13.07
CA ASN A 205 12.81 10.70 -13.87
C ASN A 205 14.24 10.33 -13.44
N ALA A 206 14.56 9.04 -13.41
CA ALA A 206 15.91 8.59 -13.06
C ALA A 206 16.95 9.03 -14.10
N ASN A 207 16.53 9.26 -15.35
CA ASN A 207 17.33 9.93 -16.37
C ASN A 207 17.17 11.47 -16.23
N PRO A 208 18.24 12.22 -15.89
CA PRO A 208 18.15 13.67 -15.65
C PRO A 208 17.69 14.50 -16.85
N ASP A 209 17.86 13.98 -18.07
CA ASP A 209 17.46 14.66 -19.31
C ASP A 209 16.01 14.33 -19.72
N ALA A 210 15.36 13.39 -19.03
CA ALA A 210 14.00 12.99 -19.30
C ALA A 210 12.99 13.79 -18.46
N MET A 211 11.88 14.18 -19.10
CA MET A 211 10.81 14.95 -18.48
C MET A 211 9.70 14.01 -17.99
N ILE A 212 9.01 14.41 -16.93
CA ILE A 212 7.76 13.81 -16.47
C ILE A 212 6.65 14.21 -17.45
N PRO A 213 5.94 13.25 -18.08
CA PRO A 213 4.83 13.55 -18.98
C PRO A 213 3.64 14.19 -18.26
N ALA A 214 2.81 14.91 -19.04
CA ALA A 214 1.54 15.40 -18.55
C ALA A 214 0.63 14.26 -18.05
N GLY A 215 -0.14 14.52 -17.00
CA GLY A 215 -1.05 13.57 -16.36
C GLY A 215 -0.44 12.81 -15.17
N PHE A 216 0.87 12.92 -14.93
CA PHE A 216 1.48 12.40 -13.71
C PHE A 216 1.10 13.26 -12.51
N ARG A 217 0.94 12.64 -11.35
CA ARG A 217 0.61 13.32 -10.09
C ARG A 217 1.40 12.73 -8.94
N LEU A 218 1.94 13.60 -8.10
CA LEU A 218 2.46 13.27 -6.77
C LEU A 218 1.46 13.78 -5.74
N ARG A 219 1.12 12.97 -4.73
CA ARG A 219 0.19 13.32 -3.67
C ARG A 219 0.74 12.88 -2.30
N LEU A 220 0.53 13.70 -1.30
CA LEU A 220 0.75 13.39 0.11
C LEU A 220 -0.61 13.33 0.83
N LEU A 221 -0.73 12.44 1.80
CA LEU A 221 -1.94 12.22 2.59
C LEU A 221 -1.53 12.04 4.05
N THR A 222 -2.46 12.31 4.95
CA THR A 222 -2.32 11.92 6.36
C THR A 222 -2.28 10.39 6.50
N GLU A 223 -1.90 9.89 7.68
CA GLU A 223 -1.89 8.43 7.97
C GLU A 223 -3.26 7.75 7.78
N ASP A 224 -4.37 8.48 7.90
CA ASP A 224 -5.74 8.00 7.63
C ASP A 224 -6.25 8.36 6.23
N LEU A 225 -5.31 8.63 5.31
CA LEU A 225 -5.53 8.86 3.89
C LEU A 225 -6.41 10.07 3.58
N GLN A 226 -6.42 11.07 4.46
CA GLN A 226 -7.12 12.33 4.22
C GLN A 226 -6.24 13.31 3.47
N PRO A 227 -6.80 14.03 2.47
CA PRO A 227 -6.09 15.12 1.82
C PRO A 227 -6.01 16.34 2.75
N PHE A 228 -5.00 17.16 2.51
CA PHE A 228 -4.82 18.46 3.16
C PHE A 228 -4.56 19.55 2.10
N VAL A 229 -4.42 20.80 2.52
CA VAL A 229 -4.24 21.92 1.59
C VAL A 229 -2.88 21.79 0.88
N ASN A 230 -2.86 21.94 -0.45
CA ASN A 230 -1.66 21.83 -1.29
C ASN A 230 -0.94 20.47 -1.17
N ASN A 231 -1.70 19.39 -0.96
CA ASN A 231 -1.16 18.05 -0.78
C ASN A 231 -0.83 17.32 -2.09
N GLU A 232 -1.02 17.92 -3.26
CA GLU A 232 -0.71 17.29 -4.54
C GLU A 232 -0.11 18.27 -5.55
N ASP A 233 0.72 17.72 -6.43
CA ASP A 233 1.29 18.40 -7.59
C ASP A 233 1.05 17.53 -8.83
N THR A 234 0.56 18.14 -9.91
CA THR A 234 0.16 17.42 -11.14
C THR A 234 0.84 18.05 -12.35
N ALA A 235 1.50 17.21 -13.15
CA ALA A 235 2.10 17.61 -14.42
C ALA A 235 0.99 17.97 -15.42
N THR A 236 0.82 19.26 -15.71
CA THR A 236 -0.10 19.73 -16.76
C THR A 236 0.55 19.71 -18.14
N GLU A 237 1.87 19.81 -18.18
CA GLU A 237 2.73 19.69 -19.37
C GLU A 237 3.97 18.85 -19.03
N ALA A 238 4.86 18.65 -19.99
CA ALA A 238 6.10 17.93 -19.74
C ALA A 238 7.02 18.78 -18.83
N MET A 239 7.28 18.30 -17.61
CA MET A 239 8.02 19.04 -16.58
C MET A 239 9.21 18.23 -16.07
N PRO A 240 10.30 18.85 -15.59
CA PRO A 240 11.47 18.10 -15.14
C PRO A 240 11.24 17.39 -13.80
N GLN A 241 10.28 17.87 -13.00
CA GLN A 241 9.99 17.34 -11.67
C GLN A 241 8.57 17.72 -11.23
N LEU A 242 8.05 16.95 -10.27
CA LEU A 242 6.92 17.34 -9.42
C LEU A 242 7.42 17.47 -7.99
N TYR A 243 6.89 18.42 -7.22
CA TYR A 243 7.29 18.56 -5.82
C TYR A 243 6.22 19.14 -4.92
N ILE A 244 6.27 18.75 -3.64
CA ILE A 244 5.40 19.25 -2.58
C ILE A 244 6.28 19.59 -1.38
N ASP A 245 6.14 20.81 -0.87
CA ASP A 245 6.75 21.25 0.38
C ASP A 245 5.69 21.19 1.49
N VAL A 246 6.03 20.53 2.59
CA VAL A 246 5.14 20.35 3.74
C VAL A 246 5.90 20.65 5.03
N GLU A 247 5.31 21.44 5.91
CA GLU A 247 5.77 21.62 7.28
C GLU A 247 5.19 20.50 8.13
N LEU A 248 6.04 19.80 8.88
CA LEU A 248 5.64 18.65 9.70
C LEU A 248 5.98 18.89 11.15
N GLU A 249 5.19 18.30 12.05
CA GLU A 249 5.55 18.21 13.47
C GLU A 249 6.32 16.91 13.76
N PRO A 250 7.19 16.88 14.78
CA PRO A 250 7.87 15.64 15.19
C PRO A 250 6.88 14.52 15.55
N GLY A 251 7.05 13.36 14.95
CA GLY A 251 6.20 12.18 15.09
C GLY A 251 5.09 12.08 14.05
N GLU A 252 4.85 13.11 13.23
CA GLU A 252 3.83 13.06 12.18
C GLU A 252 4.17 12.02 11.10
N GLY A 253 3.14 11.29 10.67
CA GLY A 253 3.22 10.31 9.60
C GLY A 253 2.53 10.81 8.33
N LEU A 254 3.19 10.65 7.19
CA LEU A 254 2.60 10.91 5.88
C LEU A 254 2.62 9.67 5.00
N VAL A 255 1.58 9.55 4.19
CA VAL A 255 1.49 8.60 3.08
C VAL A 255 1.73 9.35 1.78
N TRP A 256 2.60 8.83 0.91
CA TRP A 256 2.83 9.38 -0.41
C TRP A 256 2.18 8.48 -1.46
N GLU A 257 1.59 9.06 -2.50
CA GLU A 257 0.98 8.35 -3.65
C GLU A 257 1.45 8.99 -4.96
N ILE A 258 1.60 8.17 -5.99
CA ILE A 258 1.94 8.62 -7.35
C ILE A 258 0.92 8.05 -8.32
N GLU A 259 0.46 8.86 -9.27
CA GLU A 259 -0.35 8.45 -10.41
C GLU A 259 0.44 8.75 -11.71
N PRO A 260 0.57 7.79 -12.66
CA PRO A 260 0.14 6.40 -12.59
C PRO A 260 0.79 5.65 -11.42
N THR A 261 0.12 4.64 -10.88
CA THR A 261 0.66 3.89 -9.73
C THR A 261 1.94 3.15 -10.12
N PRO A 262 3.02 3.24 -9.32
CA PRO A 262 4.24 2.49 -9.61
C PRO A 262 4.03 0.98 -9.56
N ASP A 263 4.87 0.25 -10.31
CA ASP A 263 4.92 -1.21 -10.23
C ASP A 263 5.36 -1.65 -8.82
N ASP A 264 4.74 -2.72 -8.30
CA ASP A 264 5.00 -3.29 -6.97
C ASP A 264 4.90 -2.29 -5.80
N TYR A 265 4.13 -1.20 -5.98
CA TYR A 265 3.90 -0.21 -4.94
C TYR A 265 2.77 -0.63 -3.98
N ASP A 266 3.04 -0.44 -2.69
CA ASP A 266 2.06 -0.47 -1.61
C ASP A 266 2.19 0.81 -0.78
N ARG A 267 1.12 1.21 -0.10
CA ARG A 267 1.12 2.47 0.68
C ARG A 267 2.07 2.35 1.86
N GLU A 268 3.04 3.25 1.93
CA GLU A 268 4.01 3.36 3.02
C GLU A 268 3.68 4.59 3.88
N ILE A 269 3.93 4.51 5.21
CA ILE A 269 3.86 5.65 6.12
C ILE A 269 5.29 6.05 6.47
N LEU A 270 5.70 7.26 6.10
CA LEU A 270 6.98 7.84 6.51
C LEU A 270 6.76 8.73 7.74
N ARG A 271 7.58 8.57 8.78
CA ARG A 271 7.50 9.38 10.01
C ARG A 271 8.63 10.38 10.13
N PHE A 272 8.29 11.58 10.60
CA PHE A 272 9.18 12.75 10.61
C PHE A 272 9.49 13.28 12.00
#